data_AF-A0A938JCB1-F1
#
_entry.id   AF-A0A938JCB1-F1
#
_cell.length_a   1.000
_cell.length_b   1.000
_cell.length_c   1.000
_cell.angle_alpha   90.00
_cell.angle_beta   90.00
_cell.angle_gamma   90.00
#
_symmetry.space_group_name_H-M   'P 1'
#
loop_
_entity.id
_entity.type
_entity.pdbx_description
1 polymer ?
#
loop_
_entity_poly.entity_id
_entity_poly.type
_entity_poly.pdbx_seq_one_letter_code
_entity_poly.pdbx_strand_id
1 'polypeptide(L)'
;MLYAKYGGDAHRQRMEAMFASRGLPYVVHPEVVSNTQAALRVGELARDRGLHRAFHDRVMDALWAEGEDVSPPETLRRLAVEAGLDGSDVDETLATGAYADRVEESTRQAVSIGANAVPAFLLGHRLLVLGAQPEDVLEKALGQIGHQPIAD
;
A
#
# COMPACT_ATOMS: atom_id res chain seq x y z
N MET A 1 25.51 -10.82 11.67
CA MET A 1 26.38 -9.96 12.51
C MET A 1 25.87 -8.52 12.69
N LEU A 2 25.21 -7.87 11.72
CA LEU A 2 24.59 -6.54 11.91
C LEU A 2 23.27 -6.57 12.71
N TYR A 3 22.41 -7.57 12.47
CA TYR A 3 21.14 -7.77 13.18
C TYR A 3 21.29 -7.95 14.70
N ALA A 4 22.33 -8.69 15.12
CA ALA A 4 22.68 -8.88 16.52
C ALA A 4 23.33 -7.64 17.18
N LYS A 5 23.82 -6.67 16.38
CA LYS A 5 24.52 -5.48 16.88
C LYS A 5 23.64 -4.22 16.91
N TYR A 6 22.65 -4.12 16.02
CA TYR A 6 21.77 -2.94 15.90
C TYR A 6 20.28 -3.21 16.17
N GLY A 7 19.93 -4.41 16.66
CA GLY A 7 18.64 -4.65 17.28
C GLY A 7 17.48 -4.65 16.30
N GLY A 8 17.20 -5.82 15.72
CA GLY A 8 15.87 -6.09 15.17
C GLY A 8 14.79 -6.12 16.26
N ASP A 9 15.13 -6.47 17.50
CA ASP A 9 14.16 -6.69 18.59
C ASP A 9 13.42 -5.43 19.01
N ALA A 10 14.09 -4.28 19.14
CA ALA A 10 13.44 -3.05 19.63
C ALA A 10 12.52 -2.41 18.58
N HIS A 11 12.88 -2.48 17.29
CA HIS A 11 11.98 -2.04 16.22
C HIS A 11 10.79 -2.99 16.08
N ARG A 12 11.03 -4.30 16.11
CA ARG A 12 9.99 -5.33 16.07
C ARG A 12 9.00 -5.18 17.22
N GLN A 13 9.47 -5.09 18.47
CA GLN A 13 8.62 -4.90 19.65
C GLN A 13 7.78 -3.62 19.57
N ARG A 14 8.34 -2.53 19.02
CA ARG A 14 7.57 -1.29 18.78
C ARG A 14 6.46 -1.50 17.74
N MET A 15 6.73 -2.24 16.67
CA MET A 15 5.73 -2.54 15.64
C MET A 15 4.68 -3.53 16.16
N GLU A 16 5.08 -4.60 16.84
CA GLU A 16 4.17 -5.54 17.51
C GLU A 16 3.21 -4.81 18.45
N ALA A 17 3.72 -3.92 19.31
CA ALA A 17 2.89 -3.13 20.22
C ALA A 17 1.94 -2.18 19.48
N MET A 18 2.41 -1.53 18.41
CA MET A 18 1.58 -0.63 17.59
C MET A 18 0.41 -1.39 16.94
N PHE A 19 0.69 -2.52 16.29
CA PHE A 19 -0.32 -3.37 15.66
C PHE A 19 -1.30 -3.94 16.71
N ALA A 20 -0.78 -4.47 17.82
CA ALA A 20 -1.61 -5.01 18.91
C ALA A 20 -2.54 -3.95 19.53
N SER A 21 -2.07 -2.71 19.71
CA SER A 21 -2.91 -1.62 20.23
C SER A 21 -4.09 -1.25 19.32
N ARG A 22 -4.06 -1.69 18.06
CA ARG A 22 -5.14 -1.50 17.07
C ARG A 22 -5.88 -2.79 16.74
N GLY A 23 -5.60 -3.89 17.45
CA GLY A 23 -6.20 -5.20 17.17
C GLY A 23 -5.78 -5.80 15.82
N LEU A 24 -4.65 -5.36 15.26
CA LEU A 24 -4.13 -5.85 13.98
C LEU A 24 -3.06 -6.93 14.20
N PRO A 25 -3.00 -7.98 13.36
CA PRO A 25 -1.92 -8.95 13.41
C PRO A 25 -0.62 -8.29 12.92
N TYR A 26 0.47 -8.43 13.69
CA TYR A 26 1.80 -8.08 13.22
C TYR A 26 2.44 -9.28 12.54
N VAL A 27 2.45 -9.29 11.21
CA VAL A 27 3.21 -10.30 10.45
C VAL A 27 4.62 -9.77 10.26
N VAL A 28 5.58 -10.50 10.84
CA VAL A 28 7.00 -10.29 10.59
C VAL A 28 7.23 -10.43 9.10
N HIS A 29 7.92 -9.44 8.51
CA HIS A 29 8.16 -9.27 7.07
C HIS A 29 8.14 -10.59 6.26
N PRO A 30 7.47 -10.61 5.10
CA PRO A 30 7.40 -11.81 4.28
C PRO A 30 8.83 -12.29 3.96
N GLU A 31 9.04 -13.61 4.01
CA GLU A 31 10.33 -14.21 3.64
C GLU A 31 10.74 -13.86 2.20
N VAL A 32 9.74 -13.53 1.36
CA VAL A 32 9.88 -13.13 -0.03
C VAL A 32 9.50 -11.65 -0.18
N VAL A 33 10.39 -10.86 -0.78
CA VAL A 33 10.07 -9.49 -1.19
C VAL A 33 9.39 -9.55 -2.55
N SER A 34 8.06 -9.39 -2.58
CA SER A 34 7.29 -9.42 -3.82
C SER A 34 7.62 -8.25 -4.76
N ASN A 35 7.69 -8.54 -6.06
CA ASN A 35 7.64 -7.50 -7.08
C ASN A 35 6.18 -7.09 -7.32
N THR A 36 5.83 -5.87 -6.93
CA THR A 36 4.45 -5.38 -6.99
C THR A 36 4.09 -4.67 -8.29
N GLN A 37 4.97 -4.63 -9.31
CA GLN A 37 4.69 -3.93 -10.58
C GLN A 37 3.43 -4.47 -11.27
N ALA A 38 3.25 -5.79 -11.31
CA ALA A 38 2.04 -6.39 -11.86
C ALA A 38 0.80 -6.05 -11.01
N ALA A 39 0.92 -6.10 -9.69
CA ALA A 39 -0.16 -5.75 -8.78
C ALA A 39 -0.59 -4.28 -8.92
N LEU A 40 0.34 -3.35 -9.14
CA LEU A 40 0.04 -1.94 -9.40
C LEU A 40 -0.76 -1.76 -10.70
N ARG A 41 -0.41 -2.48 -11.78
CA ARG A 41 -1.14 -2.44 -13.05
C ARG A 41 -2.55 -3.00 -12.92
N VAL A 42 -2.72 -4.14 -12.23
CA VAL A 42 -4.05 -4.68 -11.92
C VAL A 42 -4.83 -3.74 -10.98
N GLY A 43 -4.13 -2.99 -10.12
CA GLY A 43 -4.72 -1.94 -9.29
C GLY A 43 -5.32 -0.78 -10.09
N GLU A 44 -4.72 -0.43 -11.23
CA GLU A 44 -5.29 0.54 -12.17
C GLU A 44 -6.51 -0.01 -12.92
N LEU A 45 -6.47 -1.27 -13.37
CA LEU A 45 -7.65 -1.96 -13.88
C LEU A 45 -8.79 -1.92 -12.84
N ALA A 46 -8.48 -2.27 -11.58
CA ALA A 46 -9.44 -2.24 -10.49
C ALA A 46 -10.03 -0.84 -10.28
N ARG A 47 -9.23 0.21 -10.47
CA ARG A 47 -9.70 1.60 -10.38
C ARG A 47 -10.69 1.95 -11.48
N ASP A 48 -10.41 1.57 -12.73
CA ASP A 48 -11.33 1.78 -13.85
C ASP A 48 -12.67 1.02 -13.66
N ARG A 49 -12.66 -0.08 -12.90
CA ARG A 49 -13.87 -0.87 -12.59
C ARG A 49 -14.54 -0.51 -11.26
N GLY A 50 -14.04 0.50 -10.53
CA GLY A 50 -14.58 0.89 -9.22
C GLY A 50 -14.30 -0.11 -8.09
N LEU A 51 -13.40 -1.05 -8.30
CA LEU A 51 -13.03 -2.13 -7.38
C LEU A 51 -11.66 -1.92 -6.71
N HIS A 52 -11.05 -0.74 -6.87
CA HIS A 52 -9.70 -0.47 -6.37
C HIS A 52 -9.53 -0.75 -4.88
N ARG A 53 -10.49 -0.32 -4.04
CA ARG A 53 -10.45 -0.58 -2.59
C ARG A 53 -10.45 -2.09 -2.29
N ALA A 54 -11.41 -2.82 -2.86
CA ALA A 54 -11.53 -4.27 -2.63
C ALA A 54 -10.26 -5.01 -3.04
N PHE A 55 -9.70 -4.66 -4.20
CA PHE A 55 -8.46 -5.26 -4.70
C PHE A 55 -7.24 -4.87 -3.86
N HIS A 56 -7.10 -3.59 -3.51
CA HIS A 56 -6.03 -3.09 -2.67
C HIS A 56 -6.03 -3.80 -1.31
N ASP A 57 -7.17 -3.85 -0.65
CA ASP A 57 -7.30 -4.45 0.69
C ASP A 57 -6.97 -5.96 0.61
N ARG A 58 -7.45 -6.66 -0.42
CA ARG A 58 -7.13 -8.09 -0.61
C ARG A 58 -5.65 -8.37 -0.84
N VAL A 59 -4.96 -7.55 -1.64
CA VAL A 59 -3.51 -7.67 -1.88
C VAL A 59 -2.72 -7.33 -0.62
N MET A 60 -3.18 -6.35 0.16
CA MET A 60 -2.55 -6.00 1.43
C MET A 60 -2.71 -7.12 2.47
N ASP A 61 -3.87 -7.77 2.54
CA ASP A 61 -4.07 -8.94 3.39
C ASP A 61 -3.16 -10.11 2.95
N ALA A 62 -3.06 -10.38 1.64
CA ALA A 62 -2.15 -11.39 1.10
C ALA A 62 -0.70 -11.14 1.56
N LEU A 63 -0.21 -9.92 1.39
CA LEU A 63 1.17 -9.55 1.72
C LEU A 63 1.44 -9.50 3.22
N TRP A 64 0.55 -8.88 4.00
CA TRP A 64 0.82 -8.46 5.37
C TRP A 64 0.07 -9.26 6.43
N ALA A 65 -0.92 -10.07 6.07
CA ALA A 65 -1.61 -10.95 7.01
C ALA A 65 -1.34 -12.43 6.70
N GLU A 66 -1.28 -12.79 5.41
CA GLU A 66 -1.17 -14.18 4.95
C GLU A 66 0.28 -14.56 4.58
N GLY A 67 1.15 -13.56 4.32
CA GLY A 67 2.55 -13.78 3.94
C GLY A 67 2.73 -14.36 2.54
N GLU A 68 1.77 -14.16 1.66
CA GLU A 68 1.79 -14.66 0.28
C GLU A 68 2.65 -13.79 -0.65
N ASP A 69 3.34 -14.41 -1.60
CA ASP A 69 4.02 -13.71 -2.69
C ASP A 69 3.01 -13.35 -3.81
N VAL A 70 2.84 -12.05 -4.07
CA VAL A 70 1.92 -11.54 -5.10
C VAL A 70 2.59 -11.31 -6.46
N SER A 71 3.86 -11.70 -6.61
CA SER A 71 4.60 -11.64 -7.88
C SER A 71 4.08 -12.61 -8.95
N PRO A 72 3.68 -13.86 -8.61
CA PRO A 72 3.22 -14.82 -9.61
C PRO A 72 1.87 -14.42 -10.22
N PRO A 73 1.71 -14.48 -11.56
CA PRO A 73 0.47 -14.12 -12.24
C PRO A 73 -0.75 -14.89 -11.73
N GLU A 74 -0.59 -16.18 -11.40
CA GLU A 74 -1.66 -17.04 -10.90
C GLU A 74 -2.16 -16.62 -9.52
N THR A 75 -1.25 -16.23 -8.61
CA THR A 75 -1.60 -15.70 -7.30
C THR A 75 -2.35 -14.39 -7.47
N LEU A 76 -1.78 -13.46 -8.25
CA LEU A 76 -2.36 -12.15 -8.44
C LEU A 76 -3.75 -12.22 -9.12
N ARG A 77 -3.93 -13.13 -10.09
CA ARG A 77 -5.21 -13.39 -10.72
C ARG A 77 -6.25 -13.90 -9.73
N ARG A 78 -5.89 -14.85 -8.87
CA ARG A 78 -6.79 -15.36 -7.82
C ARG A 78 -7.23 -14.22 -6.90
N LEU A 79 -6.30 -13.41 -6.40
CA LEU A 79 -6.59 -12.26 -5.54
C LEU A 79 -7.50 -11.23 -6.23
N ALA A 80 -7.27 -10.97 -7.51
CA ALA A 80 -8.08 -10.06 -8.31
C ALA A 80 -9.53 -10.56 -8.45
N VAL A 81 -9.72 -11.85 -8.73
CA VAL A 81 -11.05 -12.47 -8.83
C VAL A 81 -11.77 -12.50 -7.48
N GLU A 82 -11.05 -12.78 -6.38
CA GLU A 82 -11.59 -12.70 -5.02
C GLU A 82 -12.09 -11.27 -4.67
N ALA A 83 -11.42 -10.25 -5.22
CA ALA A 83 -11.84 -8.85 -5.12
C ALA A 83 -12.96 -8.43 -6.10
N GLY A 84 -13.47 -9.36 -6.91
CA GLY A 84 -14.59 -9.16 -7.82
C GLY A 84 -14.23 -8.72 -9.23
N LEU A 85 -12.94 -8.76 -9.61
CA LEU A 85 -12.54 -8.48 -11.00
C LEU A 85 -12.86 -9.67 -11.91
N ASP A 86 -13.13 -9.35 -13.18
CA ASP A 86 -13.25 -10.36 -14.22
C ASP A 86 -11.87 -10.97 -14.51
N GLY A 87 -11.79 -12.30 -14.47
CA GLY A 87 -10.53 -13.00 -14.65
C GLY A 87 -9.91 -12.79 -16.03
N SER A 88 -10.72 -12.60 -17.08
CA SER A 88 -10.20 -12.40 -18.43
C SER A 88 -9.59 -11.01 -18.63
N ASP A 89 -10.20 -9.97 -18.03
CA ASP A 89 -9.63 -8.61 -18.00
C ASP A 89 -8.27 -8.60 -17.26
N VAL A 90 -8.17 -9.39 -16.18
CA VAL A 90 -6.93 -9.54 -15.42
C VAL A 90 -5.88 -10.28 -16.24
N ASP A 91 -6.26 -11.39 -16.87
CA ASP A 91 -5.36 -12.18 -17.74
C ASP A 91 -4.81 -11.31 -18.88
N GLU A 92 -5.65 -10.49 -19.52
CA GLU A 92 -5.21 -9.54 -20.55
C GLU A 92 -4.26 -8.48 -19.98
N THR A 93 -4.58 -7.90 -18.82
CA THR A 93 -3.72 -6.90 -18.17
C THR A 93 -2.35 -7.48 -17.80
N LEU A 94 -2.30 -8.74 -17.35
CA LEU A 94 -1.06 -9.43 -16.99
C LEU A 94 -0.24 -9.83 -18.22
N ALA A 95 -0.90 -10.27 -19.29
CA ALA A 95 -0.26 -10.68 -20.54
C ALA A 95 0.26 -9.49 -21.36
N THR A 96 -0.35 -8.32 -21.20
CA THR A 96 0.00 -7.09 -21.93
C THR A 96 0.78 -6.11 -21.06
N GLY A 97 1.23 -5.01 -21.67
CA GLY A 97 1.76 -3.84 -20.97
C GLY A 97 0.69 -2.87 -20.47
N ALA A 98 -0.60 -3.27 -20.43
CA ALA A 98 -1.69 -2.39 -20.02
C ALA A 98 -1.39 -1.74 -18.66
N TYR A 99 -1.76 -0.46 -18.55
CA TYR A 99 -1.58 0.39 -17.37
C TYR A 99 -0.13 0.72 -16.95
N ALA A 100 0.90 0.21 -17.64
CA ALA A 100 2.30 0.51 -17.31
C ALA A 100 2.58 2.02 -17.32
N ASP A 101 2.19 2.72 -18.37
CA ASP A 101 2.38 4.18 -18.51
C ASP A 101 1.68 4.96 -17.39
N ARG A 102 0.51 4.49 -16.94
CA ARG A 102 -0.26 5.16 -15.88
C ARG A 102 0.42 4.99 -14.52
N VAL A 103 0.94 3.79 -14.24
CA VAL A 103 1.74 3.52 -13.02
C VAL A 103 3.02 4.36 -13.02
N GLU A 104 3.71 4.44 -14.16
CA GLU A 104 4.93 5.24 -14.29
C GLU A 104 4.64 6.74 -14.11
N GLU A 105 3.60 7.26 -14.76
CA GLU A 105 3.18 8.65 -14.63
C GLU A 105 2.83 8.99 -13.18
N SER A 106 2.02 8.16 -12.51
CA SER A 106 1.67 8.32 -11.10
C SER A 106 2.92 8.35 -10.21
N THR A 107 3.86 7.45 -10.45
CA THR A 107 5.14 7.41 -9.73
C THR A 107 5.96 8.68 -9.97
N ARG A 108 6.03 9.15 -11.21
CA ARG A 108 6.77 10.38 -11.57
C ARG A 108 6.16 11.61 -10.91
N GLN A 109 4.82 11.67 -10.84
CA GLN A 109 4.10 12.74 -10.14
C GLN A 109 4.38 12.71 -8.63
N ALA A 110 4.37 11.53 -8.00
CA ALA A 110 4.72 11.41 -6.58
C ALA A 110 6.16 11.90 -6.31
N VAL A 111 7.11 11.49 -7.14
CA VAL A 111 8.52 11.93 -7.01
C VAL A 111 8.66 13.44 -7.23
N SER A 112 7.95 14.03 -8.21
CA SER A 112 8.08 15.45 -8.52
C SER A 112 7.60 16.36 -7.39
N ILE A 113 6.67 15.90 -6.56
CA ILE A 113 6.21 16.61 -5.36
C ILE A 113 7.04 16.29 -4.11
N GLY A 114 8.09 15.46 -4.22
CA GLY A 114 8.97 15.07 -3.11
C GLY A 114 8.53 13.84 -2.33
N ALA A 115 7.50 13.11 -2.77
CA ALA A 115 7.06 11.86 -2.15
C ALA A 115 7.95 10.69 -2.59
N ASN A 116 9.09 10.54 -1.93
CA ASN A 116 10.12 9.53 -2.23
C ASN A 116 10.02 8.26 -1.37
N ALA A 117 9.02 8.17 -0.50
CA ALA A 117 8.74 7.01 0.34
C ALA A 117 7.23 6.92 0.61
N VAL A 118 6.73 5.71 0.90
CA VAL A 118 5.33 5.45 1.21
C VAL A 118 5.15 5.00 2.67
N PRO A 119 3.98 5.26 3.30
CA PRO A 119 2.88 6.08 2.77
C PRO A 119 3.26 7.58 2.75
N ALA A 120 2.64 8.33 1.84
CA ALA A 120 2.79 9.78 1.72
C ALA A 120 1.44 10.42 1.43
N PHE A 121 1.18 11.58 2.03
CA PHE A 121 -0.10 12.28 1.94
C PHE A 121 0.13 13.73 1.54
N LEU A 122 -0.46 14.16 0.42
CA LEU A 122 -0.49 15.57 0.02
C LEU A 122 -1.81 16.20 0.47
N LEU A 123 -1.76 16.94 1.59
CA LEU A 123 -2.93 17.55 2.20
C LEU A 123 -3.20 18.93 1.58
N GLY A 124 -4.42 19.13 1.09
CA GLY A 124 -4.88 20.41 0.52
C GLY A 124 -4.03 20.94 -0.64
N HIS A 125 -3.33 20.06 -1.37
CA HIS A 125 -2.34 20.40 -2.40
C HIS A 125 -1.21 21.32 -1.91
N ARG A 126 -0.92 21.35 -0.59
CA ARG A 126 0.02 22.30 0.01
C ARG A 126 1.02 21.66 0.97
N LEU A 127 0.58 20.67 1.73
CA LEU A 127 1.39 20.09 2.80
C LEU A 127 1.63 18.60 2.53
N LEU A 128 2.89 18.25 2.28
CA LEU A 128 3.31 16.86 2.13
C LEU A 128 3.68 16.27 3.50
N VAL A 129 3.03 15.18 3.88
CA VAL A 129 3.34 14.39 5.08
C VAL A 129 3.89 13.03 4.65
N LEU A 130 5.10 12.68 5.12
CA LEU A 130 5.78 11.42 4.80
C LEU A 130 5.71 10.44 5.96
N GLY A 131 5.48 9.17 5.64
CA GLY A 131 5.45 8.06 6.58
C GLY A 131 4.11 7.88 7.28
N ALA A 132 3.97 6.72 7.94
CA ALA A 132 2.82 6.41 8.79
C ALA A 132 2.93 7.20 10.11
N GLN A 133 2.52 8.47 10.07
CA GLN A 133 2.57 9.37 11.21
C GLN A 133 1.48 9.03 12.25
N PRO A 134 1.73 9.34 13.55
CA PRO A 134 0.71 9.32 14.58
C PRO A 134 -0.52 10.19 14.24
N GLU A 135 -1.67 9.84 14.82
CA GLU A 135 -2.94 10.52 14.57
C GLU A 135 -2.89 12.01 14.93
N ASP A 136 -2.33 12.37 16.08
CA ASP A 136 -2.16 13.76 16.54
C ASP A 136 -1.30 14.60 15.58
N VAL A 137 -0.31 13.97 14.93
CA VAL A 137 0.51 14.62 13.89
C VAL A 137 -0.32 14.90 12.64
N LEU A 138 -1.16 13.96 12.22
CA LEU A 138 -2.05 14.13 11.07
C LEU A 138 -3.14 15.16 11.34
N GLU A 139 -3.77 15.15 12.51
CA GLU A 139 -4.74 16.17 12.94
C GLU A 139 -4.14 17.57 12.91
N LYS A 140 -2.93 17.74 13.46
CA LYS A 140 -2.22 19.01 13.42
C LYS A 140 -1.93 19.46 11.99
N ALA A 141 -1.52 18.54 11.11
CA ALA A 141 -1.25 18.82 9.71
C ALA A 141 -2.53 19.26 8.96
N LEU A 142 -3.67 18.63 9.24
CA LEU A 142 -4.98 19.03 8.73
C LEU A 142 -5.39 20.42 9.23
N GLY A 143 -5.16 20.72 10.51
CA GLY A 143 -5.40 22.04 11.08
C GLY A 143 -4.60 23.16 10.41
N GLN A 144 -3.34 22.88 10.00
CA GLN A 144 -2.50 23.86 9.28
C GLN A 144 -3.07 24.27 7.92
N ILE A 145 -3.84 23.41 7.26
CA ILE A 145 -4.48 23.72 5.98
C ILE A 145 -5.92 24.21 6.15
N GLY A 146 -6.35 24.50 7.38
CA GLY A 146 -7.67 25.03 7.70
C GLY A 146 -8.79 23.98 7.63
N HIS A 147 -8.46 22.69 7.66
CA HIS A 147 -9.48 21.65 7.79
C HIS A 147 -9.92 21.57 9.26
N GLN A 148 -11.24 21.62 9.48
CA GLN A 148 -11.84 21.37 10.79
C GLN A 148 -12.15 19.88 10.88
N PRO A 149 -11.94 19.24 12.05
CA PRO A 149 -12.38 17.86 12.26
C PRO A 149 -13.87 17.73 11.91
N ILE A 150 -14.24 16.61 11.29
CA ILE A 150 -15.64 16.24 11.15
C ILE A 150 -16.14 15.99 12.58
N ALA A 151 -17.12 16.76 13.03
CA ALA A 151 -17.75 16.52 14.33
C ALA A 151 -18.45 15.15 14.30
N ASP A 152 -18.25 14.34 15.34
CA ASP A 152 -18.89 13.04 15.53
C ASP A 152 -20.44 13.10 15.48
#